data_AF-A0A1E1G7F9-F1
#
_entry.id   AF-A0A1E1G7F9-F1
#
_cell.length_a   1.000
_cell.length_b   1.000
_cell.length_c   1.000
_cell.angle_alpha   90.00
_cell.angle_beta   90.00
_cell.angle_gamma   90.00
#
_symmetry.space_group_name_H-M   'P 1'
#
loop_
_entity.id
_entity.type
_entity.pdbx_description
1 polymer ?
#
loop_
_entity_poly.entity_id
_entity_poly.type
_entity_poly.pdbx_seq_one_letter_code
_entity_poly.pdbx_strand_id
1 'polypeptide(L)' 'MIVFVFFSIVSFLFKWHRVLFILISLEFLMMSLFVYFSCYLNEMMFLYFVCFSVVSSVLGLVIMVGNVKFYGSDKCLF' A
#
# COMPACT_ATOMS: atom_id res chain seq x y z
N MET A 1 -10.22 2.57 -14.59
CA MET A 1 -8.87 2.12 -14.20
C MET A 1 -7.92 3.25 -13.84
N ILE A 2 -7.57 4.12 -14.79
CA ILE A 2 -6.71 5.29 -14.55
C ILE A 2 -7.25 6.17 -13.42
N VAL A 3 -8.58 6.31 -13.32
CA VAL A 3 -9.25 7.05 -12.22
C VAL A 3 -8.96 6.42 -10.84
N PHE A 4 -8.92 5.08 -10.72
CA PHE A 4 -8.61 4.40 -9.46
C PHE A 4 -7.14 4.55 -9.07
N VAL A 5 -6.23 4.46 -10.04
CA VAL A 5 -4.80 4.71 -9.83
C VAL A 5 -4.58 6.15 -9.38
N PHE A 6 -5.21 7.10 -10.08
CA PHE A 6 -5.13 8.53 -9.76
C PHE A 6 -5.67 8.84 -8.36
N PHE A 7 -6.82 8.26 -8.00
CA PHE A 7 -7.39 8.41 -6.66
C PHE A 7 -6.50 7.81 -5.57
N SER A 8 -5.87 6.66 -5.83
CA SER A 8 -4.94 6.02 -4.91
C SER A 8 -3.71 6.90 -4.66
N ILE A 9 -3.13 7.48 -5.72
CA ILE A 9 -1.98 8.40 -5.63
C ILE A 9 -2.36 9.69 -4.89
N VAL A 10 -3.53 10.27 -5.19
CA VAL A 10 -4.02 11.46 -4.48
C VAL A 10 -4.25 11.15 -3.00
N SER A 11 -4.80 9.98 -2.67
CA SER A 11 -5.03 9.56 -1.28
C SER A 11 -3.72 9.32 -0.50
N PHE A 12 -2.68 8.82 -1.18
CA PHE A 12 -1.33 8.68 -0.63
C PHE A 12 -0.71 10.05 -0.31
N LEU A 13 -0.90 11.03 -1.20
CA LEU A 13 -0.28 12.36 -1.07
C LEU A 13 -1.03 13.33 -0.14
N PHE A 14 -2.32 13.17 0.13
CA PHE A 14 -3.08 14.17 0.91
C PHE A 14 -3.26 13.86 2.40
N LYS A 15 -3.03 12.63 2.86
CA LYS A 15 -3.28 12.23 4.25
C LYS A 15 -1.99 11.80 4.97
N TRP A 16 -1.10 12.77 5.20
CA TRP A 16 0.22 12.56 5.83
C TRP A 16 0.20 12.54 7.37
N HIS A 17 -0.97 12.57 8.01
CA HIS A 17 -1.02 12.62 9.48
C HIS A 17 -0.89 11.25 10.14
N ARG A 18 -1.30 10.14 9.50
CA ARG A 18 -1.18 8.80 10.11
C ARG A 18 -0.59 7.80 9.13
N VAL A 19 0.38 7.01 9.58
CA VAL A 19 1.05 5.97 8.79
C VAL A 19 0.02 4.99 8.20
N LEU A 20 -1.05 4.69 8.95
CA LEU A 20 -2.16 3.85 8.48
C LEU A 20 -2.77 4.29 7.15
N PHE A 21 -2.96 5.59 6.92
CA PHE A 21 -3.54 6.05 5.65
C PHE A 21 -2.60 5.85 4.46
N ILE A 22 -1.29 5.92 4.71
CA ILE A 22 -0.24 5.65 3.72
C ILE A 22 -0.26 4.16 3.35
N LEU A 23 -0.37 3.27 4.35
CA LEU A 23 -0.47 1.82 4.16
C LEU A 23 -1.71 1.44 3.34
N ILE A 24 -2.87 1.99 3.69
CA ILE A 24 -4.13 1.72 3.00
C ILE A 24 -4.09 2.19 1.55
N SER A 25 -3.56 3.39 1.29
CA SER A 25 -3.42 3.90 -0.08
C SER A 25 -2.45 3.08 -0.93
N LEU A 26 -1.42 2.49 -0.31
CA LEU A 26 -0.50 1.57 -0.97
C LEU A 26 -1.17 0.24 -1.34
N GLU A 27 -2.05 -0.29 -0.48
CA GLU A 27 -2.84 -1.48 -0.83
C GLU A 27 -3.82 -1.23 -1.98
N PHE A 28 -4.53 -0.09 -1.97
CA PHE A 28 -5.40 0.30 -3.08
C PHE A 28 -4.62 0.46 -4.40
N LEU A 29 -3.40 0.98 -4.34
CA LEU A 29 -2.52 1.08 -5.49
C LEU A 29 -2.13 -0.31 -6.03
N MET A 30 -1.72 -1.24 -5.16
CA MET A 30 -1.39 -2.61 -5.54
C MET A 30 -2.58 -3.35 -6.18
N MET A 31 -3.79 -3.15 -5.65
CA MET A 31 -5.01 -3.73 -6.24
C MET A 31 -5.33 -3.12 -7.60
N SER A 32 -5.12 -1.81 -7.79
CA SER A 32 -5.35 -1.18 -9.10
C SER A 32 -4.35 -1.65 -10.17
N LEU A 33 -3.09 -1.87 -9.79
CA LEU A 33 -2.04 -2.46 -10.63
C LEU A 33 -2.35 -3.92 -10.95
N PHE A 34 -2.83 -4.68 -9.97
CA PHE A 34 -3.21 -6.08 -10.16
C PHE A 34 -4.27 -6.24 -11.25
N VAL A 35 -5.32 -5.42 -11.23
CA VAL A 35 -6.35 -5.46 -12.27
C VAL A 35 -5.75 -5.06 -13.63
N TYR A 36 -4.73 -4.20 -13.67
CA TYR A 36 -4.15 -3.72 -14.94
C TYR A 36 -3.32 -4.81 -15.59
N PHE A 37 -2.54 -5.49 -14.77
CA PHE A 37 -1.66 -6.56 -15.18
C PHE A 37 -2.37 -7.89 -15.38
N SER A 38 -3.58 -8.10 -14.87
CA SER A 38 -4.34 -9.35 -15.07
C SER A 38 -4.65 -9.63 -16.55
N CYS A 39 -4.70 -8.60 -17.40
CA CYS A 39 -4.90 -8.76 -18.84
C CYS A 39 -3.62 -9.15 -19.61
N TYR A 40 -2.44 -9.04 -19.00
CA TYR A 40 -1.16 -9.14 -19.71
C TYR A 40 -0.16 -10.12 -19.10
N LEU A 41 -0.32 -10.49 -17.82
CA LEU A 41 0.60 -11.37 -17.11
C LEU A 41 0.27 -12.85 -17.30
N ASN A 42 1.33 -13.66 -17.40
CA ASN A 42 1.25 -15.10 -17.24
C ASN A 42 0.89 -15.50 -15.79
N GLU A 43 0.26 -16.67 -15.64
CA GLU A 43 -0.24 -17.22 -14.38
C GLU A 43 0.82 -17.25 -13.26
N MET A 44 2.08 -17.57 -13.59
CA MET A 44 3.19 -17.61 -12.63
C MET A 44 3.56 -16.22 -12.09
N MET A 45 3.53 -15.20 -12.94
CA MET A 45 3.84 -13.81 -12.54
C MET A 45 2.73 -13.22 -11.68
N PHE A 46 1.49 -13.63 -11.93
CA PHE A 46 0.33 -13.25 -11.12
C PHE A 46 0.45 -13.77 -9.68
N LEU A 47 0.82 -15.05 -9.51
CA LEU A 47 1.04 -15.65 -8.20
C LEU A 47 2.14 -14.93 -7.42
N TYR A 48 3.25 -14.61 -8.08
CA TYR A 48 4.34 -13.84 -7.46
C TYR A 48 3.87 -12.46 -7.00
N PHE A 49 3.09 -11.76 -7.83
CA PHE A 49 2.59 -10.42 -7.50
C PHE A 49 1.67 -10.42 -6.27
N VAL A 50 0.80 -11.43 -6.15
CA VAL A 50 -0.09 -11.59 -4.98
C VAL A 50 0.70 -11.93 -3.71
N CYS A 51 1.69 -12.82 -3.81
CA CYS A 51 2.55 -13.12 -2.66
C CYS A 51 3.34 -11.88 -2.21
N PHE A 52 3.87 -11.12 -3.17
CA PHE A 52 4.59 -9.88 -2.87
C PHE A 52 3.69 -8.83 -2.22
N SER A 53 2.44 -8.68 -2.64
CA SER A 53 1.52 -7.71 -2.03
C SER A 53 1.26 -8.04 -0.56
N VAL A 54 1.04 -9.31 -0.21
CA VAL A 54 0.85 -9.75 1.18
C VAL A 54 2.09 -9.51 2.03
N VAL A 55 3.29 -9.82 1.52
CA VAL A 55 4.53 -9.57 2.27
C VAL A 55 4.73 -8.08 2.51
N SER A 56 4.43 -7.24 1.50
CA SER A 56 4.58 -5.79 1.61
C SER A 56 3.63 -5.17 2.65
N SER A 57 2.40 -5.67 2.78
CA SER A 57 1.45 -5.16 3.78
C SER A 57 1.80 -5.58 5.21
N VAL A 58 2.26 -6.82 5.40
CA VAL A 58 2.75 -7.29 6.71
C VAL A 58 3.96 -6.48 7.17
N LEU A 59 4.95 -6.28 6.29
CA LEU A 59 6.12 -5.45 6.61
C LEU A 59 5.73 -4.01 6.95
N GLY A 60 4.80 -3.44 6.19
CA GLY A 60 4.28 -2.10 6.44
C GLY A 60 3.64 -1.95 7.84
N LEU A 61 2.84 -2.94 8.25
CA LEU A 61 2.25 -2.97 9.59
C LEU A 61 3.30 -3.14 10.70
N VAL A 62 4.33 -3.97 10.49
CA VAL A 62 5.43 -4.13 11.45
C VAL A 62 6.15 -2.80 11.68
N ILE A 63 6.39 -2.03 10.61
CA ILE A 63 7.01 -0.70 10.70
C ILE A 63 6.10 0.26 11.48
N MET A 64 4.79 0.26 11.22
CA MET A 64 3.84 1.10 11.97
C MET A 64 3.86 0.76 13.47
N VAL A 65 3.77 -0.52 13.83
CA VAL A 65 3.80 -0.97 15.24
C VAL A 65 5.13 -0.60 15.90
N GLY A 66 6.25 -0.70 15.18
CA GLY A 66 7.55 -0.23 15.62
C GLY A 66 7.55 1.27 15.95
N ASN A 67 7.05 2.10 15.03
CA ASN A 67 6.98 3.55 15.23
C ASN A 67 6.11 3.94 16.44
N VAL A 68 4.95 3.31 16.60
CA VAL A 68 4.08 3.56 17.75
C VAL A 68 4.76 3.14 19.07
N LYS A 69 5.53 2.05 19.09
CA LYS A 69 6.28 1.61 20.28
C LYS A 69 7.37 2.59 20.70
N PHE A 70 8.12 3.17 19.75
CA PHE A 70 9.26 4.04 20.07
C PHE A 70 8.87 5.51 20.26
N TYR A 71 7.91 6.02 19.49
CA TYR A 71 7.54 7.44 19.47
C TYR A 71 6.19 7.73 20.15
N GLY A 72 5.43 6.70 20.53
CA GLY A 72 4.14 6.83 21.25
C GLY A 72 3.00 7.46 20.44
N SER A 73 3.28 8.02 19.25
CA SER A 73 2.29 8.64 18.38
C SER A 73 2.44 8.12 16.94
N ASP A 74 1.31 7.81 16.31
CA ASP A 74 1.20 7.33 14.94
C ASP A 74 1.35 8.47 13.89
N LYS A 75 2.00 9.57 14.28
CA LYS A 75 2.19 10.76 13.44
C LYS A 75 3.45 10.61 12.60
N CYS A 76 3.32 10.77 11.28
CA CYS A 76 4.46 10.72 10.35
C CYS A 76 5.29 12.00 10.32
N LEU A 77 4.72 13.13 10.73
CA LEU A 77 5.37 14.44 10.78
C LEU A 77 5.34 14.92 12.23
N PHE A 78 6.50 15.32 12.74
CA PHE A 78 6.68 15.91 14.06
C PHE A 78 5.80 17.15 14.24
#